data_AF-M0FPF1-F1
#
_entry.id   AF-M0FPF1-F1
#
_cell.length_a   1.000
_cell.length_b   1.000
_cell.length_c   1.000
_cell.angle_alpha   90.00
_cell.angle_beta   90.00
_cell.angle_gamma   90.00
#
_symmetry.space_group_name_H-M   'P 1'
#
loop_
_entity.id
_entity.type
_entity.pdbx_description
1 polymer ?
#
loop_
_entity_poly.entity_id
_entity_poly.type
_entity_poly.pdbx_seq_one_letter_code
_entity_poly.pdbx_strand_id
1 'polypeptide(L)'
;MGKTHQSTHRRRAYVRSDAGRSRTPHAPQKVRERYGEHYRIVQLHDGIKLIPIEDDPLDALRTEFADVEKTAGELRHGARNAAIDEAGR
;
A
#
# COMPACT_ATOMS: atom_id res chain seq x y z
N MET A 1 22.76 -33.26 26.44
CA MET A 1 21.29 -33.37 26.43
C MET A 1 20.72 -31.95 26.53
N GLY A 2 20.01 -31.43 25.51
CA GLY A 2 19.30 -30.13 25.62
C GLY A 2 19.37 -29.14 24.43
N LYS A 3 18.75 -29.52 23.31
CA LYS A 3 18.07 -28.75 22.23
C LYS A 3 18.33 -27.24 22.00
N THR A 4 18.77 -26.95 20.76
CA THR A 4 18.36 -25.89 19.80
C THR A 4 17.46 -24.73 20.24
N HIS A 5 17.75 -23.50 19.77
CA HIS A 5 16.93 -22.77 18.76
C HIS A 5 17.58 -21.45 18.30
N GLN A 6 17.43 -21.17 17.01
CA GLN A 6 17.91 -19.98 16.29
C GLN A 6 17.06 -18.73 16.56
N SER A 7 17.62 -17.53 16.39
CA SER A 7 17.08 -16.47 15.49
C SER A 7 17.81 -15.14 15.72
N THR A 8 18.62 -14.65 14.78
CA THR A 8 18.26 -13.79 13.63
C THR A 8 17.86 -12.36 14.03
N HIS A 9 18.85 -11.48 14.15
CA HIS A 9 18.66 -10.03 14.24
C HIS A 9 18.29 -9.46 12.86
N ARG A 10 16.99 -9.24 12.59
CA ARG A 10 16.53 -8.39 11.47
C ARG A 10 16.39 -6.93 11.91
N ARG A 11 16.90 -6.04 11.06
CA ARG A 11 16.97 -4.58 11.24
C ARG A 11 15.58 -3.93 11.26
N ARG A 12 15.45 -2.87 12.07
CA ARG A 12 14.24 -2.07 12.38
C ARG A 12 13.77 -1.19 11.20
N ALA A 13 12.46 -1.16 10.97
CA ALA A 13 11.77 -0.07 10.26
C ALA A 13 11.23 0.96 11.27
N TYR A 14 11.38 2.26 10.99
CA TYR A 14 10.91 3.37 11.83
C TYR A 14 9.58 3.92 11.34
N VAL A 15 8.61 4.11 12.25
CA VAL A 15 7.42 4.95 12.04
C VAL A 15 7.63 6.24 12.83
N ARG A 16 7.73 7.37 12.14
CA ARG A 16 7.76 8.71 12.74
C ARG A 16 6.32 9.10 13.06
N SER A 17 5.95 9.04 14.35
CA SER A 17 4.69 9.56 14.86
C SER A 17 4.99 10.85 15.62
N ASP A 18 4.44 11.97 15.16
CA ASP A 18 4.35 13.18 15.98
C ASP A 18 3.32 12.95 17.10
N ALA A 19 3.58 13.59 18.23
CA ALA A 19 2.89 13.48 19.52
C ALA A 19 3.33 12.32 20.43
N GLY A 20 3.67 12.72 21.66
CA GLY A 20 4.48 11.99 22.62
C GLY A 20 3.92 10.63 23.06
N ARG A 21 4.89 9.75 23.37
CA ARG A 21 4.74 8.40 23.95
C ARG A 21 4.16 7.32 23.02
N SER A 22 4.81 7.10 21.87
CA SER A 22 4.60 5.85 21.10
C SER A 22 5.22 4.65 21.81
N ARG A 23 4.42 3.87 22.53
CA ARG A 23 4.67 2.42 22.65
C ARG A 23 4.37 1.84 21.28
N THR A 24 5.36 1.43 20.51
CA THR A 24 5.14 0.74 19.23
C THR A 24 4.37 -0.56 19.50
N PRO A 25 3.07 -0.68 19.15
CA PRO A 25 2.41 -1.96 19.25
C PRO A 25 2.98 -2.79 18.11
N HIS A 26 3.59 -3.94 18.44
CA HIS A 26 3.94 -4.91 17.41
C HIS A 26 2.65 -5.29 16.68
N ALA A 27 2.59 -5.05 15.37
CA ALA A 27 1.45 -5.48 14.57
C ALA A 27 1.25 -7.00 14.78
N PRO A 28 0.03 -7.46 15.09
CA PRO A 28 -0.27 -8.88 15.25
C PRO A 28 0.19 -9.68 14.02
N GLN A 29 0.57 -10.94 14.22
CA GLN A 29 1.06 -11.81 13.14
C GLN A 29 0.11 -11.84 11.93
N LYS A 30 -1.20 -11.89 12.18
CA LYS A 30 -2.25 -11.84 11.16
C LYS A 30 -2.23 -10.56 10.29
N VAL A 31 -1.72 -9.45 10.82
CA VAL A 31 -1.57 -8.19 10.06
C VAL A 31 -0.39 -8.28 9.11
N ARG A 32 0.73 -8.88 9.54
CA ARG A 32 1.92 -9.07 8.70
C ARG A 32 1.67 -10.08 7.58
N GLU A 33 0.95 -11.16 7.89
CA GLU A 33 0.55 -12.14 6.88
C GLU A 33 -0.33 -11.53 5.79
N ARG A 34 -1.16 -10.54 6.13
CA ARG A 34 -2.09 -9.91 5.18
C ARG A 34 -1.52 -8.69 4.46
N TYR A 35 -0.67 -7.90 5.12
CA TYR A 35 -0.25 -6.59 4.63
C TYR A 35 1.27 -6.44 4.47
N GLY A 36 2.04 -7.49 4.78
CA GLY A 36 3.49 -7.45 4.72
C GLY A 36 4.14 -6.67 5.87
N GLU A 37 5.45 -6.48 5.77
CA GLU A 37 6.25 -5.75 6.77
C GLU A 37 6.19 -4.22 6.58
N HIS A 38 5.90 -3.75 5.36
CA HIS A 38 5.78 -2.34 5.02
C HIS A 38 4.37 -2.01 4.54
N TYR A 39 3.74 -1.02 5.16
CA TYR A 39 2.41 -0.56 4.80
C TYR A 39 2.23 0.92 5.14
N ARG A 40 1.36 1.59 4.39
CA ARG A 40 0.90 2.95 4.66
C ARG A 40 -0.43 2.91 5.40
N ILE A 41 -0.52 3.65 6.50
CA ILE A 41 -1.75 3.86 7.24
C ILE A 41 -2.47 5.08 6.65
N VAL A 42 -3.73 4.92 6.26
CA VAL A 42 -4.60 6.01 5.84
C VAL A 42 -5.86 6.05 6.70
N GLN A 43 -6.27 7.26 7.08
CA GLN A 43 -7.51 7.48 7.81
C GLN A 43 -8.60 7.91 6.83
N LEU A 44 -9.68 7.15 6.81
CA LEU A 44 -10.89 7.41 6.03
C LEU A 44 -12.03 7.76 7.01
N HIS A 45 -13.14 8.26 6.47
CA HIS A 45 -14.32 8.58 7.27
C HIS A 45 -14.92 7.35 7.98
N ASP A 46 -14.74 6.16 7.41
CA ASP A 46 -15.26 4.86 7.88
C ASP A 46 -14.25 4.05 8.70
N GLY A 47 -13.01 4.55 8.87
CA GLY A 47 -12.00 3.90 9.69
C GLY A 47 -10.58 4.04 9.19
N ILE A 48 -9.70 3.14 9.64
CA ILE A 48 -8.28 3.11 9.26
C ILE A 48 -8.07 1.98 8.25
N LYS A 49 -7.41 2.28 7.13
CA LYS A 49 -6.94 1.26 6.18
C LYS A 49 -5.42 1.15 6.18
N LEU A 50 -4.94 -0.08 6.06
CA LEU A 50 -3.55 -0.43 5.85
C LEU A 50 -3.38 -0.77 4.38
N ILE A 51 -2.51 -0.04 3.69
CA ILE A 51 -2.20 -0.25 2.28
C ILE A 51 -0.80 -0.87 2.22
N PRO A 52 -0.65 -2.11 1.72
CA PRO A 52 0.67 -2.72 1.57
C PRO A 52 1.51 -1.92 0.58
N ILE A 53 2.82 -1.89 0.81
CA ILE A 53 3.79 -1.25 -0.09
C ILE A 53 4.67 -2.35 -0.66
N GLU A 54 4.65 -2.52 -1.98
CA GLU A 54 5.55 -3.43 -2.70
C GLU A 54 7.01 -2.98 -2.59
N ASP A 55 7.94 -3.92 -2.71
CA ASP A 55 9.38 -3.64 -2.62
C ASP A 55 9.86 -2.69 -3.74
N ASP A 56 9.29 -2.80 -4.94
CA ASP A 56 9.40 -1.82 -6.02
C ASP A 56 7.99 -1.36 -6.45
N PRO A 57 7.49 -0.25 -5.87
CA PRO A 57 6.15 0.25 -6.16
C PRO A 57 5.95 0.68 -7.61
N LEU A 58 7.01 1.14 -8.28
CA LEU A 58 6.90 1.63 -9.66
C LEU A 58 6.84 0.48 -10.64
N ASP A 59 7.67 -0.55 -10.44
CA ASP A 59 7.65 -1.75 -11.27
C ASP A 59 6.33 -2.52 -11.10
N ALA A 60 5.86 -2.67 -9.86
CA ALA A 60 4.55 -3.25 -9.58
C ALA A 60 3.43 -2.49 -10.31
N LEU A 61 3.38 -1.16 -10.19
CA LEU A 61 2.38 -0.35 -10.88
C LEU A 61 2.48 -0.48 -12.41
N ARG A 62 3.69 -0.60 -12.97
CA ARG A 62 3.86 -0.77 -14.42
C ARG A 62 3.39 -2.14 -14.88
N THR A 63 3.67 -3.18 -14.10
CA THR A 63 3.27 -4.56 -14.40
C THR A 63 1.75 -4.71 -14.36
N GLU A 64 1.09 -4.17 -13.34
CA GLU A 64 -0.37 -4.21 -13.18
C GLU A 64 -1.14 -3.54 -14.32
N PHE A 65 -0.50 -2.59 -15.01
CA PHE A 65 -1.10 -1.85 -16.13
C PHE A 65 -0.45 -2.19 -17.48
N ALA A 66 0.36 -3.25 -17.55
CA ALA A 66 1.10 -3.62 -18.76
C ALA A 66 0.19 -4.08 -19.91
N ASP A 67 -1.03 -4.52 -19.61
CA ASP A 67 -2.04 -4.98 -20.56
C ASP A 67 -2.96 -3.87 -21.07
N VAL A 68 -2.78 -2.63 -20.59
CA VAL A 68 -3.58 -1.49 -21.04
C VAL A 68 -3.09 -1.02 -22.41
N GLU A 69 -3.88 -1.31 -23.45
CA GLU A 69 -3.57 -0.94 -24.83
C GLU A 69 -3.59 0.57 -25.08
N LYS A 70 -4.34 1.32 -24.26
CA LYS A 70 -4.56 2.76 -24.45
C LYS A 70 -3.50 3.59 -23.75
N THR A 71 -3.01 4.60 -24.45
CA THR A 71 -2.16 5.62 -23.85
C THR A 71 -2.95 6.45 -22.82
N ALA A 72 -2.22 7.06 -21.88
CA ALA A 72 -2.81 8.00 -20.92
C ALA A 72 -3.56 9.17 -21.61
N GLY A 73 -3.09 9.60 -22.79
CA GLY A 73 -3.74 10.64 -23.58
C GLY A 73 -5.11 10.21 -24.10
N GLU A 74 -5.21 9.00 -24.63
CA GLU A 74 -6.48 8.43 -25.13
C GLU A 74 -7.47 8.20 -23.99
N LEU A 75 -7.02 7.69 -22.84
CA LEU A 75 -7.87 7.54 -21.65
C LEU A 75 -8.41 8.89 -21.17
N ARG A 76 -7.55 9.92 -21.12
CA ARG A 76 -7.95 11.27 -20.71
C ARG A 76 -8.92 11.91 -21.69
N HIS A 77 -8.68 11.77 -22.99
CA HIS A 77 -9.57 12.29 -24.01
C HIS A 77 -10.94 11.61 -23.97
N GLY A 78 -10.96 10.28 -23.87
CA GLY A 78 -12.18 9.50 -23.74
C GLY A 78 -13.00 9.88 -22.50
N ALA A 79 -12.37 9.95 -21.33
CA ALA A 79 -13.02 10.36 -20.09
C ALA A 79 -13.61 11.79 -20.18
N ARG A 80 -12.89 12.71 -20.83
CA ARG A 80 -13.38 14.08 -21.05
C ARG A 80 -14.62 14.11 -21.93
N ASN A 81 -14.62 13.38 -23.05
CA ASN A 81 -15.76 13.37 -23.97
C ASN A 81 -16.98 12.73 -23.29
N ALA A 82 -16.80 11.62 -22.58
CA ALA A 82 -17.88 10.98 -21.82
C ALA A 82 -18.52 11.93 -20.79
N ALA A 83 -17.71 12.70 -20.06
CA ALA A 83 -18.21 13.69 -19.11
C ALA A 83 -19.01 14.82 -19.78
N ILE A 84 -18.63 15.24 -20.98
CA ILE A 84 -19.36 16.25 -21.77
C ILE A 84 -20.69 15.67 -22.25
N ASP A 85 -20.70 14.44 -22.77
CA ASP A 85 -21.90 13.77 -23.27
C ASP A 85 -22.92 13.52 -22.14
N GLU A 86 -22.46 13.19 -20.94
CA GLU A 86 -23.31 13.02 -19.77
C GLU A 86 -23.90 14.36 -19.28
N ALA A 87 -23.11 15.43 -19.27
CA ALA A 87 -23.58 16.77 -18.88
C ALA A 87 -24.54 17.40 -19.90
N GLY A 88 -24.52 16.96 -21.15
CA GLY A 88 -25.44 17.37 -22.20
C GLY A 88 -26.77 16.61 -22.23
N ARG A 89 -26.99 15.66 -21.31
CA ARG A 89 -28.20 14.83 -21.23
C ARG A 89 -29.16 15.28 -20.14
#